data_AF-A0A850XRY0-F1
#
_entry.id   AF-A0A850XRY0-F1
#
_cell.length_a   1.000
_cell.length_b   1.000
_cell.length_c   1.000
_cell.angle_alpha   90.00
_cell.angle_beta   90.00
_cell.angle_gamma   90.00
#
_symmetry.space_group_name_H-M   'P 1'
#
loop_
_entity.id
_entity.type
_entity.pdbx_description
1 polymer ?
#
loop_
_entity_poly.entity_id
_entity_poly.type
_entity_poly.pdbx_seq_one_letter_code
_entity_poly.pdbx_strand_id
1 'polypeptide(L)'
;KKETEEVPVEPETKKEERPAEIVFNKVKVHEDNELSKIQKKKEKRKAVKGNITPLTGKNYKQLLSRLETRKNKLEELKDKDQKKAQELENKMKWTNVLYKAEGVKIRDNEERLKEALKRKEKRKAQRKKQWEQRTEKVVERMQQRQEKRRKNIQKKKKDRIEKKKARARKKGRVLPEDLRKAGL
;
A
#
# COMPACT_ATOMS: atom_id res chain seq x y z
N LYS A 1 72.51 -23.32 -54.67
CA LYS A 1 71.07 -23.14 -54.99
C LYS A 1 70.49 -22.30 -53.83
N LYS A 2 70.27 -20.97 -53.84
CA LYS A 2 69.80 -20.04 -54.89
C LYS A 2 68.70 -20.69 -55.73
N GLU A 3 67.49 -20.17 -55.88
CA GLU A 3 66.92 -18.84 -55.68
C GLU A 3 65.38 -18.99 -55.78
N THR A 4 64.65 -18.00 -55.26
CA THR A 4 63.42 -17.36 -55.79
C THR A 4 62.19 -18.17 -56.23
N GLU A 5 61.04 -17.73 -55.69
CA GLU A 5 59.85 -17.21 -56.42
C GLU A 5 58.80 -16.84 -55.34
N GLU A 6 57.83 -15.95 -55.51
CA GLU A 6 57.67 -14.64 -56.15
C GLU A 6 56.28 -14.15 -55.67
N VAL A 7 55.97 -12.88 -55.91
CA VAL A 7 54.91 -12.06 -55.29
C VAL A 7 53.56 -12.17 -56.06
N PRO A 8 52.38 -11.92 -55.42
CA PRO A 8 51.52 -10.77 -55.82
C PRO A 8 50.73 -10.17 -54.61
N VAL A 9 50.82 -8.87 -54.26
CA VAL A 9 50.18 -7.64 -54.79
C VAL A 9 48.63 -7.60 -54.75
N GLU A 10 48.14 -6.72 -53.85
CA GLU A 10 46.88 -5.91 -53.86
C GLU A 10 45.50 -6.58 -53.61
N PRO A 11 44.43 -5.84 -53.20
CA PRO A 11 44.28 -4.38 -53.09
C PRO A 11 43.67 -3.83 -51.77
N GLU A 12 43.80 -2.51 -51.64
CA GLU A 12 43.12 -1.63 -50.69
C GLU A 12 41.61 -1.89 -50.61
N THR A 13 41.08 -2.06 -49.39
CA THR A 13 39.64 -2.03 -49.14
C THR A 13 39.25 -0.73 -48.45
N LYS A 14 38.32 -0.05 -49.11
CA LYS A 14 37.76 1.27 -48.82
C LYS A 14 37.40 1.42 -47.34
N LYS A 15 37.84 2.53 -46.73
CA LYS A 15 37.26 3.06 -45.48
C LYS A 15 35.85 3.54 -45.78
N GLU A 16 34.88 2.64 -45.76
CA GLU A 16 33.48 3.00 -45.65
C GLU A 16 33.17 3.21 -44.16
N GLU A 17 32.87 4.46 -43.81
CA GLU A 17 32.37 4.87 -42.51
C GLU A 17 31.06 4.12 -42.22
N ARG A 18 31.15 3.01 -41.49
CA ARG A 18 29.96 2.34 -40.96
C ARG A 18 29.40 3.25 -39.87
N PRO A 19 28.12 3.67 -39.93
CA PRO A 19 27.51 4.42 -38.84
C PRO A 19 27.61 3.55 -37.58
N ALA A 20 28.11 4.14 -36.48
CA ALA A 20 28.43 3.45 -35.23
C ALA A 20 27.45 2.32 -34.93
N GLU A 21 27.91 1.08 -35.11
CA GLU A 21 27.10 -0.09 -34.82
C GLU A 21 26.92 -0.12 -33.30
N ILE A 22 25.72 0.21 -32.83
CA ILE A 22 25.41 0.26 -31.41
C ILE A 22 25.48 -1.18 -30.89
N VAL A 23 26.64 -1.56 -30.37
CA VAL A 23 26.84 -2.85 -29.70
C VAL A 23 26.14 -2.78 -28.35
N PHE A 24 24.89 -3.25 -28.31
CA PHE A 24 24.22 -3.48 -27.04
C PHE A 24 24.88 -4.67 -26.36
N ASN A 25 25.57 -4.40 -25.25
CA ASN A 25 26.08 -5.45 -24.39
C ASN A 25 24.88 -6.30 -23.92
N LYS A 26 24.85 -7.58 -24.29
CA LYS A 26 23.76 -8.49 -23.96
C LYS A 26 23.93 -8.87 -22.48
N VAL A 27 23.44 -8.00 -21.60
CA VAL A 27 23.36 -8.27 -20.16
C VAL A 27 22.40 -9.45 -20.00
N LYS A 28 22.95 -10.65 -19.94
CA LYS A 28 22.26 -11.80 -19.39
C LYS A 28 22.12 -11.53 -17.91
N VAL A 29 20.99 -10.94 -17.52
CA VAL A 29 20.50 -11.04 -16.16
C VAL A 29 20.19 -12.52 -15.97
N HIS A 30 21.18 -13.29 -15.50
CA HIS A 30 20.88 -14.57 -14.92
C HIS A 30 19.87 -14.30 -13.81
N GLU A 31 18.78 -15.08 -13.76
CA GLU A 31 17.88 -15.15 -12.60
C GLU A 31 18.66 -15.75 -11.42
N ASP A 32 19.69 -15.05 -10.98
CA ASP A 32 20.29 -15.30 -9.69
C ASP A 32 19.19 -15.00 -8.69
N ASN A 33 18.62 -16.10 -8.15
CA ASN A 33 17.79 -16.18 -6.94
C ASN A 33 16.27 -16.41 -7.06
N GLU A 34 15.82 -17.04 -8.16
CA GLU A 34 14.57 -17.79 -8.19
C GLU A 34 14.76 -19.21 -7.61
N LEU A 35 15.38 -19.36 -6.42
CA LEU A 35 15.27 -20.62 -5.67
C LEU A 35 13.77 -20.95 -5.60
N SER A 36 13.39 -22.08 -6.21
CA SER A 36 12.01 -22.52 -6.34
C SER A 36 11.31 -22.32 -4.99
N LYS A 37 10.05 -21.84 -4.98
CA LYS A 37 9.28 -21.61 -3.73
C LYS A 37 9.39 -22.80 -2.76
N ILE A 38 9.58 -24.01 -3.29
CA ILE A 38 9.83 -25.26 -2.57
C ILE A 38 11.20 -25.26 -1.86
N GLN A 39 12.28 -24.87 -2.54
CA GLN A 39 13.63 -24.75 -1.96
C GLN A 39 13.66 -23.70 -0.84
N LYS A 40 13.12 -22.51 -1.07
CA LYS A 40 12.99 -21.45 -0.04
C LYS A 40 12.19 -21.94 1.19
N LYS A 41 11.17 -22.78 1.01
CA LYS A 41 10.41 -23.39 2.11
C LYS A 41 11.22 -24.47 2.85
N LYS A 42 12.02 -25.26 2.14
CA LYS A 42 12.92 -26.26 2.73
C LYS A 42 14.00 -25.58 3.58
N GLU A 43 14.64 -24.54 3.07
CA GLU A 43 15.64 -23.76 3.81
C GLU A 43 15.05 -23.11 5.07
N LYS A 44 13.86 -22.50 4.96
CA LYS A 44 13.16 -21.95 6.13
C LYS A 44 12.84 -23.00 7.19
N ARG A 45 12.54 -24.24 6.78
CA ARG A 45 12.33 -25.37 7.72
C ARG A 45 13.65 -25.78 8.38
N LYS A 46 14.75 -25.83 7.63
CA LYS A 46 16.09 -26.11 8.16
C LYS A 46 16.56 -25.03 9.14
N ALA A 47 16.19 -23.78 8.91
CA ALA A 47 16.50 -22.66 9.80
C ALA A 47 15.72 -22.66 11.13
N VAL A 48 14.69 -23.52 11.29
CA VAL A 48 13.94 -23.61 12.56
C VAL A 48 14.75 -24.42 13.58
N LYS A 49 15.29 -23.72 14.58
CA LYS A 49 15.97 -24.31 15.73
C LYS A 49 14.97 -25.05 16.62
N GLY A 50 15.28 -26.31 16.94
CA GLY A 50 14.52 -27.14 17.89
C GLY A 50 13.07 -27.39 17.50
N ASN A 51 12.72 -27.35 16.21
CA ASN A 51 11.35 -27.46 15.68
C ASN A 51 10.34 -26.42 16.21
N ILE A 52 10.81 -25.42 16.96
CA ILE A 52 9.99 -24.36 17.54
C ILE A 52 10.14 -23.13 16.65
N THR A 53 9.05 -22.78 15.96
CA THR A 53 9.01 -21.57 15.14
C THR A 53 9.06 -20.32 16.02
N PRO A 54 9.90 -19.32 15.74
CA PRO A 54 9.98 -18.14 16.57
C PRO A 54 8.72 -17.28 16.42
N LEU A 55 8.33 -16.59 17.50
CA LEU A 55 7.11 -15.78 17.53
C LEU A 55 7.39 -14.38 16.97
N THR A 56 7.46 -14.30 15.64
CA THR A 56 7.95 -13.13 14.90
C THR A 56 6.85 -12.45 14.07
N GLY A 57 7.02 -11.15 13.82
CA GLY A 57 6.21 -10.39 12.85
C GLY A 57 5.19 -9.44 13.49
N LYS A 58 4.35 -8.83 12.65
CA LYS A 58 3.36 -7.78 13.01
C LYS A 58 1.90 -8.23 12.91
N ASN A 59 1.68 -9.55 12.85
CA ASN A 59 0.36 -10.18 12.83
C ASN A 59 -0.09 -10.54 14.24
N TYR A 60 -0.45 -9.52 15.03
CA TYR A 60 -0.74 -9.68 16.46
C TYR A 60 -1.84 -10.72 16.76
N LYS A 61 -2.86 -10.86 15.89
CA LYS A 61 -3.91 -11.90 16.02
C LYS A 61 -3.33 -13.32 15.92
N GLN A 62 -2.48 -13.56 14.93
CA GLN A 62 -1.84 -14.86 14.74
C GLN A 62 -0.84 -15.16 15.86
N LEU A 63 -0.15 -14.12 16.39
CA LEU A 63 0.77 -14.29 17.52
C LEU A 63 0.03 -14.66 18.81
N LEU A 64 -1.13 -14.04 19.08
CA LEU A 64 -1.98 -14.40 20.22
C LEU A 64 -2.47 -15.85 20.13
N SER A 65 -3.04 -16.25 18.99
CA SER A 65 -3.46 -17.64 18.77
C SER A 65 -2.30 -18.65 18.90
N ARG A 66 -1.10 -18.29 18.45
CA ARG A 66 0.10 -19.12 18.64
C ARG A 66 0.55 -19.21 20.11
N LEU A 67 0.30 -18.18 20.92
CA LEU A 67 0.59 -18.23 22.36
C LEU A 67 -0.43 -19.09 23.09
N GLU A 68 -1.72 -18.89 22.81
CA GLU A 68 -2.81 -19.69 23.35
C GLU A 68 -2.57 -21.18 23.06
N THR A 69 -2.30 -21.54 21.81
CA THR A 69 -1.99 -22.94 21.45
C THR A 69 -0.72 -23.49 22.11
N ARG A 70 0.27 -22.66 22.48
CA ARG A 70 1.45 -23.11 23.23
C ARG A 70 1.11 -23.33 24.70
N LYS A 71 0.32 -22.44 25.30
CA LYS A 71 -0.15 -22.56 26.68
C LYS A 71 -1.01 -23.80 26.87
N ASN A 72 -2.01 -23.99 26.00
CA ASN A 72 -2.88 -25.17 26.05
C ASN A 72 -2.08 -26.48 25.93
N LYS A 73 -1.10 -26.54 25.01
CA LYS A 73 -0.22 -27.72 24.90
C LYS A 73 0.63 -27.96 26.14
N LEU A 74 1.07 -26.90 26.81
CA LEU A 74 1.81 -27.01 28.05
C LEU A 74 0.92 -27.47 29.20
N GLU A 75 -0.31 -26.96 29.28
CA GLU A 75 -1.31 -27.36 30.27
C GLU A 75 -1.73 -28.83 30.07
N GLU A 76 -2.08 -29.23 28.86
CA GLU A 76 -2.40 -30.63 28.52
C GLU A 76 -1.26 -31.60 28.86
N LEU A 77 0.00 -31.17 28.72
CA LEU A 77 1.16 -31.98 29.09
C LEU A 77 1.44 -31.97 30.59
N LYS A 78 1.12 -30.88 31.31
CA LYS A 78 1.22 -30.83 32.78
C LYS A 78 0.24 -31.79 33.43
N ASP A 79 -0.97 -31.88 32.88
CA ASP A 79 -2.02 -32.77 33.40
C ASP A 79 -1.68 -34.26 33.19
N LYS A 80 -0.99 -34.58 32.09
CA LYS A 80 -0.57 -35.96 31.78
C LYS A 80 0.76 -36.34 32.42
N ASP A 81 1.80 -35.53 32.20
CA ASP A 81 3.20 -35.84 32.49
C ASP A 81 4.01 -34.58 32.86
N GLN A 82 4.11 -34.27 34.15
CA GLN A 82 4.80 -33.07 34.63
C GLN A 82 6.29 -32.99 34.20
N LYS A 83 7.00 -34.14 34.14
CA LYS A 83 8.41 -34.19 33.71
C LYS A 83 8.58 -33.78 32.24
N LYS A 84 7.72 -34.30 31.35
CA LYS A 84 7.75 -33.96 29.91
C LYS A 84 7.38 -32.50 29.69
N ALA A 85 6.46 -31.96 30.49
CA ALA A 85 6.13 -30.54 30.45
C ALA A 85 7.34 -29.64 30.81
N GLN A 86 8.07 -29.97 31.88
CA GLN A 86 9.27 -29.23 32.29
C GLN A 86 10.37 -29.27 31.21
N GLU A 87 10.61 -30.43 30.61
CA GLU A 87 11.56 -30.55 29.50
C GLU A 87 11.17 -29.68 28.31
N LEU A 88 9.88 -29.64 27.98
CA LEU A 88 9.36 -28.85 26.87
C LEU A 88 9.44 -27.34 27.16
N GLU A 89 9.13 -26.91 28.38
CA GLU A 89 9.36 -25.53 28.82
C GLU A 89 10.84 -25.14 28.72
N ASN A 90 11.75 -26.02 29.16
CA ASN A 90 13.19 -25.78 29.09
C ASN A 90 13.65 -25.67 27.63
N LYS A 91 13.21 -26.58 26.75
CA LYS A 91 13.45 -26.49 25.31
C LYS A 91 12.93 -25.17 24.72
N MET A 92 11.75 -24.71 25.11
CA MET A 92 11.21 -23.41 24.68
C MET A 92 12.04 -22.22 25.18
N LYS A 93 12.47 -22.24 26.44
CA LYS A 93 13.31 -21.18 27.03
C LYS A 93 14.65 -21.08 26.29
N TRP A 94 15.35 -22.20 26.11
CA TRP A 94 16.66 -22.23 25.44
C TRP A 94 16.57 -21.86 23.95
N THR A 95 15.56 -22.37 23.23
CA THR A 95 15.35 -21.96 21.83
C THR A 95 15.04 -20.47 21.69
N ASN A 96 14.26 -19.88 22.61
CA ASN A 96 14.01 -18.43 22.63
C ASN A 96 15.31 -17.63 22.83
N VAL A 97 16.18 -18.06 23.75
CA VAL A 97 17.50 -17.45 23.96
C VAL A 97 18.36 -17.54 22.71
N LEU A 98 18.42 -18.72 22.06
CA LEU A 98 19.19 -18.91 20.82
C LEU A 98 18.71 -18.01 19.68
N TYR A 99 17.40 -17.80 19.53
CA TYR A 99 16.85 -16.89 18.54
C TYR A 99 17.09 -15.42 18.88
N LYS A 100 17.02 -15.05 20.16
CA LYS A 100 17.36 -13.69 20.61
C LYS A 100 18.84 -13.37 20.34
N ALA A 101 19.73 -14.33 20.57
CA ALA A 101 21.16 -14.22 20.26
C ALA A 101 21.43 -14.07 18.75
N GLU A 102 20.64 -14.75 17.91
CA GLU A 102 20.67 -14.59 16.45
C GLU A 102 20.14 -13.20 15.99
N GLY A 103 19.53 -12.43 16.89
CA GLY A 103 18.95 -11.12 16.58
C GLY A 103 17.48 -11.16 16.17
N VAL A 104 16.82 -12.33 16.29
CA VAL A 104 15.39 -12.47 15.98
C VAL A 104 14.55 -11.83 17.09
N LYS A 105 13.74 -10.83 16.71
CA LYS A 105 12.82 -10.13 17.63
C LYS A 105 11.60 -11.00 17.98
N ILE A 106 11.68 -11.73 19.08
CA ILE A 106 10.59 -12.54 19.62
C ILE A 106 9.59 -11.67 20.39
N ARG A 107 8.29 -11.91 20.16
CA ARG A 107 7.17 -11.19 20.78
C ARG A 107 6.22 -12.17 21.46
N ASP A 108 6.55 -12.53 22.70
CA ASP A 108 5.89 -13.53 23.55
C ASP A 108 4.96 -12.94 24.61
N ASN A 109 5.00 -11.63 24.86
CA ASN A 109 4.14 -10.98 25.87
C ASN A 109 2.72 -10.74 25.35
N GLU A 110 1.72 -11.38 25.96
CA GLU A 110 0.31 -11.28 25.57
C GLU A 110 -0.27 -9.87 25.72
N GLU A 111 0.00 -9.19 26.84
CA GLU A 111 -0.48 -7.84 27.10
C GLU A 111 0.01 -6.85 26.03
N ARG A 112 1.32 -6.90 25.73
CA ARG A 112 1.93 -6.07 24.69
C ARG A 112 1.36 -6.38 23.29
N LEU A 113 1.02 -7.64 23.01
CA LEU A 113 0.38 -8.03 21.75
C LEU A 113 -1.06 -7.50 21.66
N LYS A 114 -1.84 -7.59 22.74
CA LYS A 114 -3.20 -7.02 22.84
C LYS A 114 -3.17 -5.50 22.67
N GLU A 115 -2.25 -4.81 23.34
CA GLU A 115 -2.07 -3.37 23.14
C GLU A 115 -1.65 -3.00 21.72
N ALA A 116 -0.71 -3.75 21.13
CA ALA A 116 -0.26 -3.50 19.77
C ALA A 116 -1.40 -3.71 18.75
N LEU A 117 -2.29 -4.67 19.02
CA LEU A 117 -3.52 -4.89 18.27
C LEU A 117 -4.47 -3.69 18.40
N LYS A 118 -4.75 -3.24 19.64
CA LYS A 118 -5.56 -2.03 19.89
C LYS A 118 -5.00 -0.79 19.17
N ARG A 119 -3.67 -0.57 19.24
CA ARG A 119 -2.99 0.53 18.53
C ARG A 119 -3.14 0.41 17.00
N LYS A 120 -3.06 -0.81 16.45
CA LYS A 120 -3.24 -1.08 15.01
C LYS A 120 -4.68 -0.77 14.58
N GLU A 121 -5.67 -1.12 15.38
CA GLU A 121 -7.08 -0.84 15.14
C GLU A 121 -7.39 0.65 15.25
N LYS A 122 -6.89 1.34 16.28
CA LYS A 122 -7.00 2.81 16.42
C LYS A 122 -6.46 3.53 15.17
N ARG A 123 -5.29 3.13 14.66
CA ARG A 123 -4.72 3.70 13.43
C ARG A 123 -5.56 3.40 12.18
N LYS A 124 -6.23 2.25 12.12
CA LYS A 124 -7.17 1.93 11.02
C LYS A 124 -8.42 2.79 11.11
N ALA A 125 -9.00 2.93 12.31
CA ALA A 125 -10.17 3.78 12.54
C ALA A 125 -9.89 5.25 12.20
N GLN A 126 -8.74 5.79 12.64
CA GLN A 126 -8.34 7.15 12.30
C GLN A 126 -8.20 7.34 10.79
N ARG A 127 -7.57 6.38 10.08
CA ARG A 127 -7.49 6.43 8.62
C ARG A 127 -8.87 6.40 7.98
N LYS A 128 -9.75 5.48 8.40
CA LYS A 128 -11.13 5.39 7.90
C LYS A 128 -11.86 6.74 8.05
N LYS A 129 -11.84 7.33 9.25
CA LYS A 129 -12.44 8.64 9.53
C LYS A 129 -11.87 9.75 8.64
N GLN A 130 -10.55 9.81 8.46
CA GLN A 130 -9.93 10.81 7.58
C GLN A 130 -10.34 10.63 6.12
N TRP A 131 -10.52 9.39 5.66
CA TRP A 131 -10.98 9.12 4.30
C TRP A 131 -12.45 9.52 4.12
N GLU A 132 -13.30 9.19 5.08
CA GLU A 132 -14.72 9.62 5.11
C GLU A 132 -14.85 11.15 5.08
N GLN A 133 -14.09 11.85 5.93
CA GLN A 133 -14.05 13.32 5.93
C GLN A 133 -13.58 13.91 4.60
N ARG A 134 -12.61 13.27 3.93
CA ARG A 134 -12.17 13.72 2.59
C ARG A 134 -13.27 13.53 1.57
N THR A 135 -13.97 12.40 1.59
CA THR A 135 -15.08 12.13 0.66
C THR A 135 -16.24 13.09 0.88
N GLU A 136 -16.64 13.33 2.13
CA GLU A 136 -17.69 14.29 2.49
C GLU A 136 -17.33 15.70 2.01
N LYS A 137 -16.09 16.15 2.27
CA LYS A 137 -15.61 17.46 1.84
C LYS A 137 -15.61 17.63 0.32
N VAL A 138 -15.33 16.56 -0.44
CA VAL A 138 -15.40 16.61 -1.91
C VAL A 138 -16.84 16.76 -2.37
N VAL A 139 -17.77 16.00 -1.80
CA VAL A 139 -19.20 16.07 -2.11
C VAL A 139 -19.76 17.45 -1.76
N GLU A 140 -19.43 17.97 -0.58
CA GLU A 140 -19.84 19.30 -0.12
C GLU A 140 -19.36 20.39 -1.08
N ARG A 141 -18.08 20.37 -1.45
CA ARG A 141 -17.52 21.33 -2.43
C ARG A 141 -18.22 21.26 -3.79
N MET A 142 -18.56 20.06 -4.24
CA MET A 142 -19.31 19.86 -5.47
C MET A 142 -20.71 20.45 -5.37
N GLN A 143 -21.43 20.19 -4.28
CA GLN A 143 -22.76 20.76 -4.01
C GLN A 143 -22.71 22.29 -3.93
N GLN A 144 -21.79 22.85 -3.16
CA GLN A 144 -21.59 24.30 -3.06
C GLN A 144 -21.35 24.95 -4.43
N ARG A 145 -20.57 24.31 -5.31
CA ARG A 145 -20.33 24.81 -6.67
C ARG A 145 -21.61 24.79 -7.50
N GLN A 146 -22.40 23.72 -7.41
CA GLN A 146 -23.68 23.62 -8.12
C GLN A 146 -24.71 24.61 -7.58
N GLU A 147 -24.79 24.80 -6.27
CA GLU A 147 -25.67 25.80 -5.64
C GLU A 147 -25.29 27.22 -6.05
N LYS A 148 -24.01 27.57 -6.05
CA LYS A 148 -23.53 28.87 -6.55
C LYS A 148 -23.96 29.07 -8.00
N ARG A 149 -23.82 28.06 -8.85
CA ARG A 149 -24.29 28.12 -10.25
C ARG A 149 -25.81 28.32 -10.33
N ARG A 150 -26.60 27.57 -9.56
CA ARG A 150 -28.07 27.70 -9.51
C ARG A 150 -28.50 29.09 -9.06
N LYS A 151 -27.92 29.61 -7.96
CA LYS A 151 -28.16 30.95 -7.44
C LYS A 151 -27.82 32.03 -8.48
N ASN A 152 -26.68 31.91 -9.16
CA ASN A 152 -26.28 32.86 -10.22
C ASN A 152 -27.24 32.83 -11.43
N ILE A 153 -27.70 31.65 -11.85
CA ILE A 153 -28.68 31.51 -12.93
C ILE A 153 -30.02 32.13 -12.52
N GLN A 154 -30.50 31.86 -11.31
CA GLN A 154 -31.73 32.45 -10.78
C GLN A 154 -31.63 33.97 -10.71
N LYS A 155 -30.51 34.52 -10.21
CA LYS A 155 -30.25 35.96 -10.20
C LYS A 155 -30.30 36.55 -11.61
N LYS A 156 -29.59 35.97 -12.58
CA LYS A 156 -29.64 36.41 -13.99
C LYS A 156 -31.06 36.40 -14.58
N LYS A 157 -31.89 35.40 -14.23
CA LYS A 157 -33.29 35.33 -14.65
C LYS A 157 -34.11 36.46 -14.04
N LYS A 158 -33.97 36.70 -12.72
CA LYS A 158 -34.65 37.80 -12.01
C LYS A 158 -34.23 39.16 -12.56
N ASP A 159 -32.93 39.42 -12.71
CA ASP A 159 -32.39 40.67 -13.26
C ASP A 159 -32.92 40.93 -14.69
N ARG A 160 -33.08 39.88 -15.52
CA ARG A 160 -33.65 40.01 -16.87
C ARG A 160 -35.13 40.41 -16.81
N ILE A 161 -35.90 39.83 -15.89
CA ILE A 161 -37.31 40.18 -15.68
C ILE A 161 -37.43 41.62 -15.14
N GLU A 162 -36.62 41.99 -14.16
CA GLU A 162 -36.58 43.34 -13.59
C GLU A 162 -36.18 44.39 -14.64
N LYS A 163 -35.18 44.12 -15.48
CA LYS A 163 -34.83 45.00 -16.60
C LYS A 163 -35.99 45.17 -17.59
N LYS A 164 -36.74 44.10 -17.88
CA LYS A 164 -37.94 44.18 -18.74
C LYS A 164 -39.03 45.03 -18.08
N LYS A 165 -39.29 44.83 -16.78
CA LYS A 165 -40.24 45.63 -16.00
C LYS A 165 -39.85 47.12 -15.95
N ALA A 166 -38.58 47.42 -15.67
CA ALA A 166 -38.06 48.78 -15.64
C ALA A 166 -38.19 49.48 -17.02
N ARG A 167 -37.92 48.76 -18.12
CA ARG A 167 -38.16 49.29 -19.48
C ARG A 167 -39.64 49.56 -19.75
N ALA A 168 -40.55 48.71 -19.28
CA ALA A 168 -41.98 48.94 -19.42
C ALA A 168 -42.45 50.18 -18.63
N ARG A 169 -41.99 50.33 -17.38
CA ARG A 169 -42.25 51.52 -16.54
C ARG A 169 -41.73 52.81 -17.19
N LYS A 170 -40.51 52.80 -17.74
CA LYS A 170 -39.95 53.95 -18.49
C LYS A 170 -40.78 54.35 -19.72
N LYS A 171 -41.53 53.40 -20.30
CA LYS A 171 -42.45 53.64 -21.42
C LYS A 171 -43.88 53.97 -20.94
N GLY A 172 -44.10 54.21 -19.65
CA GLY A 172 -45.41 54.57 -19.09
C GLY A 172 -46.40 53.41 -18.95
N ARG A 173 -45.99 52.15 -19.13
CA ARG A 173 -46.89 50.99 -18.95
C ARG A 173 -47.04 50.64 -17.48
N VAL A 174 -48.28 50.57 -17.00
CA VAL A 174 -48.62 50.13 -15.64
C VAL A 174 -48.50 48.61 -15.54
N LEU A 175 -47.73 48.11 -14.56
CA LEU A 175 -47.58 46.67 -14.32
C LEU A 175 -48.58 46.19 -13.25
N PRO A 176 -49.01 44.91 -13.27
CA PRO A 176 -49.90 44.35 -12.24
C PRO A 176 -49.38 44.47 -10.80
N GLU A 177 -48.07 44.51 -10.62
CA GLU A 177 -47.44 44.73 -9.31
C GLU A 177 -47.63 46.14 -8.79
N ASP A 178 -47.71 47.13 -9.69
CA ASP A 178 -47.90 48.53 -9.33
C ASP A 178 -49.37 48.76 -8.92
N LEU A 179 -50.33 48.04 -9.53
CA LEU A 179 -51.74 48.00 -9.12
C LEU A 179 -51.92 47.39 -7.73
N ARG A 180 -51.32 46.22 -7.49
CA ARG A 180 -51.32 45.57 -6.15
C ARG A 180 -50.70 46.46 -5.07
N LYS A 181 -49.66 47.23 -5.41
CA LYS A 181 -49.02 48.15 -4.45
C LYS A 181 -49.89 49.38 -4.15
N ALA A 182 -50.72 49.80 -5.11
CA ALA A 182 -51.68 50.89 -4.94
C ALA A 182 -52.95 50.47 -4.16
N GLY A 183 -53.08 49.21 -3.77
CA GLY A 183 -54.23 48.70 -3.00
C GLY A 183 -55.50 48.51 -3.83
N LEU A 184 -55.37 48.40 -5.16
CA LEU A 184 -56.41 48.07 -6.13
C LEU A 184 -56.32 46.61 -6.58
#